data_AF-A0A7Y0BRS7-F1
#
_entry.id   AF-A0A7Y0BRS7-F1
#
_cell.length_a   1.000
_cell.length_b   1.000
_cell.length_c   1.000
_cell.angle_alpha   90.00
_cell.angle_beta   90.00
_cell.angle_gamma   90.00
#
_symmetry.space_group_name_H-M   'P 1'
#
loop_
_entity.id
_entity.type
_entity.pdbx_description
1 polymer ?
#
loop_
_entity_poly.entity_id
_entity_poly.type
_entity_poly.pdbx_seq_one_letter_code
_entity_poly.pdbx_strand_id
1 'polypeptide(L)'
;MTTAVALCALAQAPSALAAGDKSGPFTGPAAAIDERAVLAGKEKLDPTAGYILVSGPARQFGMFLRVPDDAVRAEWEADRQKAFAKEHKRYESALATWKADVEIARQTKATPPAQPVEPTLETFEHAPIELHDVATFGPMFIYSKGATFTYLEKVRPGTYVWYGNVMGGNGIPVSGTCMCMGTVRFEVKPGVVTDLGNALQVLPQWSAEMDVARLDLKAANDKRVAEGKEPYPQFAAGNLQTGLPASLKDWPSVQAEFHASPKINNYYAIFISRLPPVPGVLSYHRDVVVDERTGLEVESPTLVSRQKPKL
;
A
#
# COMPACT_ATOMS: atom_id res chain seq x y z
N MET A 1 17.61 -1.43 -68.23
CA MET A 1 17.49 -0.83 -66.88
C MET A 1 16.46 -1.66 -66.15
N THR A 2 16.93 -2.64 -65.39
CA THR A 2 16.12 -3.77 -64.90
C THR A 2 15.98 -3.65 -63.40
N THR A 3 14.73 -3.59 -62.96
CA THR A 3 14.24 -3.40 -61.60
C THR A 3 14.53 -4.64 -60.75
N ALA A 4 15.03 -4.45 -59.52
CA ALA A 4 15.09 -5.49 -58.50
C ALA A 4 14.40 -4.97 -57.24
N VAL A 5 13.24 -5.58 -56.93
CA VAL A 5 12.47 -5.34 -55.70
C VAL A 5 12.87 -6.41 -54.70
N ALA A 6 13.44 -5.99 -53.56
CA ALA A 6 13.77 -6.89 -52.45
C ALA A 6 12.53 -7.11 -51.58
N LEU A 7 12.06 -8.36 -51.48
CA LEU A 7 11.07 -8.80 -50.51
C LEU A 7 11.74 -9.00 -49.14
N CYS A 8 11.41 -8.18 -48.15
CA CYS A 8 11.70 -8.45 -46.74
C CYS A 8 10.64 -9.41 -46.18
N ALA A 9 11.06 -10.63 -45.83
CA ALA A 9 10.25 -11.58 -45.09
C ALA A 9 10.22 -11.17 -43.60
N LEU A 10 9.06 -10.75 -43.11
CA LEU A 10 8.80 -10.57 -41.68
C LEU A 10 8.59 -11.95 -41.04
N ALA A 11 9.56 -12.39 -40.24
CA ALA A 11 9.40 -13.54 -39.37
C ALA A 11 8.38 -13.21 -38.26
N GLN A 12 7.21 -13.83 -38.31
CA GLN A 12 6.24 -13.81 -37.22
C GLN A 12 6.75 -14.71 -36.09
N ALA A 13 7.11 -14.13 -34.95
CA ALA A 13 7.31 -14.88 -33.73
C ALA A 13 5.95 -15.40 -33.22
N PRO A 14 5.83 -16.67 -32.78
CA PRO A 14 4.58 -17.18 -32.26
C PRO A 14 4.27 -16.57 -30.89
N SER A 15 3.24 -15.73 -30.83
CA SER A 15 2.58 -15.30 -29.60
C SER A 15 1.81 -16.47 -28.98
N ALA A 16 2.52 -17.36 -28.27
CA ALA A 16 1.92 -18.43 -27.52
C ALA A 16 1.84 -18.05 -26.03
N LEU A 17 0.82 -17.25 -25.66
CA LEU A 17 0.27 -17.11 -24.29
C LEU A 17 -0.98 -16.21 -24.36
N ALA A 18 -2.03 -16.70 -25.00
CA ALA A 18 -3.37 -16.12 -24.91
C ALA A 18 -4.43 -17.21 -25.04
N ALA A 19 -4.34 -18.22 -24.17
CA ALA A 19 -5.54 -18.98 -23.82
C ALA A 19 -6.34 -18.10 -22.86
N GLY A 20 -7.32 -17.37 -23.40
CA GLY A 20 -8.25 -16.55 -22.65
C GLY A 20 -9.07 -17.42 -21.72
N ASP A 21 -8.69 -17.43 -20.45
CA ASP A 21 -9.52 -17.97 -19.39
C ASP A 21 -10.69 -17.00 -19.16
N LYS A 22 -11.93 -17.51 -19.14
CA LYS A 22 -13.16 -16.71 -18.95
C LYS A 22 -13.35 -16.27 -17.49
N SER A 23 -12.36 -16.50 -16.65
CA SER A 23 -12.32 -16.03 -15.28
C SER A 23 -12.04 -14.53 -15.31
N GLY A 24 -13.00 -13.73 -14.80
CA GLY A 24 -12.78 -12.31 -14.59
C GLY A 24 -11.57 -12.05 -13.66
N PRO A 25 -11.11 -10.80 -13.54
CA PRO A 25 -10.00 -10.47 -12.66
C PRO A 25 -10.29 -10.91 -11.23
N PHE A 26 -9.26 -11.35 -10.50
CA PHE A 26 -9.41 -11.72 -9.09
C PHE A 26 -9.96 -10.54 -8.28
N THR A 27 -11.07 -10.78 -7.57
CA THR A 27 -11.74 -9.78 -6.69
C THR A 27 -11.69 -10.17 -5.21
N GLY A 28 -10.95 -11.21 -4.83
CA GLY A 28 -10.83 -11.59 -3.42
C GLY A 28 -10.01 -10.59 -2.60
N PRO A 29 -10.04 -10.70 -1.26
CA PRO A 29 -9.16 -9.95 -0.38
C PRO A 29 -7.69 -10.39 -0.55
N ALA A 30 -6.76 -9.54 -0.14
CA ALA A 30 -5.36 -9.91 -0.05
C ALA A 30 -5.15 -11.04 0.98
N ALA A 31 -4.25 -11.96 0.69
CA ALA A 31 -3.98 -13.11 1.56
C ALA A 31 -2.54 -13.63 1.41
N ALA A 32 -1.93 -13.97 2.54
CA ALA A 32 -0.63 -14.62 2.56
C ALA A 32 -0.73 -16.06 2.01
N ILE A 33 0.21 -16.42 1.16
CA ILE A 33 0.36 -17.77 0.61
C ILE A 33 1.26 -18.60 1.54
N ASP A 34 0.96 -19.89 1.73
CA ASP A 34 1.82 -20.81 2.48
C ASP A 34 2.62 -21.72 1.54
N GLU A 35 3.96 -21.67 1.63
CA GLU A 35 4.84 -22.50 0.80
C GLU A 35 4.55 -24.00 1.00
N ARG A 36 4.22 -24.42 2.23
CA ARG A 36 3.92 -25.84 2.49
C ARG A 36 2.64 -26.28 1.80
N ALA A 37 1.63 -25.41 1.75
CA ALA A 37 0.39 -25.67 1.03
C ALA A 37 0.62 -25.72 -0.49
N VAL A 38 1.48 -24.85 -1.02
CA VAL A 38 1.88 -24.86 -2.45
C VAL A 38 2.62 -26.15 -2.80
N LEU A 39 3.65 -26.52 -2.03
CA LEU A 39 4.42 -27.75 -2.25
C LEU A 39 3.58 -29.02 -2.09
N ALA A 40 2.60 -29.00 -1.18
CA ALA A 40 1.65 -30.10 -1.01
C ALA A 40 0.53 -30.12 -2.08
N GLY A 41 0.50 -29.15 -3.00
CA GLY A 41 -0.54 -29.00 -4.01
C GLY A 41 -1.93 -28.63 -3.46
N LYS A 42 -2.02 -28.23 -2.19
CA LYS A 42 -3.25 -27.78 -1.52
C LYS A 42 -3.60 -26.34 -1.86
N GLU A 43 -2.59 -25.53 -2.15
CA GLU A 43 -2.74 -24.16 -2.61
C GLU A 43 -2.17 -24.06 -4.02
N LYS A 44 -3.01 -23.65 -4.97
CA LYS A 44 -2.61 -23.39 -6.35
C LYS A 44 -2.63 -21.89 -6.58
N LEU A 45 -1.56 -21.38 -7.18
CA LEU A 45 -1.54 -19.98 -7.60
C LEU A 45 -2.61 -19.78 -8.69
N ASP A 46 -3.30 -18.65 -8.57
CA ASP A 46 -4.44 -18.22 -9.36
C ASP A 46 -3.94 -17.29 -10.46
N PRO A 47 -4.10 -17.66 -11.74
CA PRO A 47 -3.61 -16.86 -12.86
C PRO A 47 -4.34 -15.51 -13.00
N THR A 48 -5.48 -15.32 -12.35
CA THR A 48 -6.24 -14.06 -12.37
C THR A 48 -5.82 -13.09 -11.26
N ALA A 49 -5.04 -13.57 -10.29
CA ALA A 49 -4.55 -12.78 -9.17
C ALA A 49 -3.14 -12.26 -9.42
N GLY A 50 -2.81 -11.16 -8.77
CA GLY A 50 -1.46 -10.65 -8.68
C GLY A 50 -0.74 -11.21 -7.45
N TYR A 51 0.59 -11.14 -7.46
CA TYR A 51 1.40 -11.56 -6.33
C TYR A 51 2.50 -10.56 -6.01
N ILE A 52 2.70 -10.25 -4.73
CA ILE A 52 3.77 -9.36 -4.24
C ILE A 52 4.71 -10.22 -3.40
N LEU A 53 5.99 -10.27 -3.79
CA LEU A 53 7.03 -10.97 -3.04
C LEU A 53 7.99 -9.98 -2.40
N VAL A 54 8.20 -10.11 -1.09
CA VAL A 54 9.14 -9.30 -0.30
C VAL A 54 10.08 -10.23 0.43
N SER A 55 11.36 -9.89 0.50
CA SER A 55 12.35 -10.66 1.25
C SER A 55 13.32 -9.78 2.03
N GLY A 56 13.87 -10.30 3.13
CA GLY A 56 14.85 -9.58 3.92
C GLY A 56 15.64 -10.47 4.87
N PRO A 57 16.74 -9.96 5.45
CA PRO A 57 17.59 -10.73 6.37
C PRO A 57 16.95 -10.95 7.75
N ALA A 58 15.86 -10.25 8.05
CA ALA A 58 15.10 -10.36 9.28
C ALA A 58 13.60 -10.44 8.98
N ARG A 59 12.80 -10.82 9.98
CA ARG A 59 11.35 -10.73 9.85
C ARG A 59 10.95 -9.29 9.62
N GLN A 60 10.08 -9.09 8.65
CA GLN A 60 9.60 -7.78 8.24
C GLN A 60 8.09 -7.75 8.32
N PHE A 61 7.54 -6.55 8.26
CA PHE A 61 6.11 -6.33 8.11
C PHE A 61 5.89 -5.03 7.37
N GLY A 62 4.71 -4.91 6.78
CA GLY A 62 4.35 -3.72 6.06
C GLY A 62 2.98 -3.78 5.44
N MET A 63 2.63 -2.64 4.83
CA MET A 63 1.34 -2.43 4.20
C MET A 63 1.52 -1.81 2.81
N PHE A 64 0.77 -2.33 1.87
CA PHE A 64 0.58 -1.77 0.54
C PHE A 64 -0.87 -1.33 0.37
N LEU A 65 -1.06 -0.17 -0.25
CA LEU A 65 -2.37 0.33 -0.65
C LEU A 65 -2.50 0.17 -2.16
N ARG A 66 -3.53 -0.51 -2.62
CA ARG A 66 -3.84 -0.53 -4.04
C ARG A 66 -4.46 0.80 -4.44
N VAL A 67 -4.01 1.38 -5.53
CA VAL A 67 -4.65 2.55 -6.14
C VAL A 67 -6.02 2.12 -6.66
N PRO A 68 -7.13 2.73 -6.21
CA PRO A 68 -8.46 2.36 -6.67
C PRO A 68 -8.61 2.58 -8.18
N ASP A 69 -9.17 1.61 -8.87
CA ASP A 69 -9.61 1.75 -10.25
C ASP A 69 -11.09 2.17 -10.31
N ASP A 70 -11.63 2.28 -11.53
CA ASP A 70 -12.99 2.77 -11.73
C ASP A 70 -14.06 1.78 -11.23
N ALA A 71 -13.77 0.48 -11.24
CA ALA A 71 -14.67 -0.52 -10.70
C ALA A 71 -14.76 -0.38 -9.17
N VAL A 72 -13.60 -0.26 -8.49
CA VAL A 72 -13.55 -0.02 -7.05
C VAL A 72 -14.19 1.32 -6.68
N ARG A 73 -13.99 2.37 -7.49
CA ARG A 73 -14.68 3.67 -7.30
C ARG A 73 -16.19 3.54 -7.36
N ALA A 74 -16.71 2.79 -8.33
CA ALA A 74 -18.15 2.58 -8.46
C ALA A 74 -18.73 1.76 -7.29
N GLU A 75 -18.04 0.69 -6.89
CA GLU A 75 -18.41 -0.13 -5.73
C GLU A 75 -18.43 0.70 -4.44
N TRP A 76 -17.37 1.47 -4.20
CA TRP A 76 -17.23 2.32 -3.04
C TRP A 76 -18.28 3.43 -2.99
N GLU A 77 -18.57 4.10 -4.11
CA GLU A 77 -19.60 5.15 -4.14
C GLU A 77 -20.99 4.57 -3.89
N ALA A 78 -21.29 3.37 -4.42
CA ALA A 78 -22.55 2.69 -4.12
C ALA A 78 -22.67 2.34 -2.62
N ASP A 79 -21.61 1.83 -1.99
CA ASP A 79 -21.60 1.54 -0.55
C ASP A 79 -21.70 2.83 0.28
N ARG A 80 -21.00 3.88 -0.13
CA ARG A 80 -21.04 5.21 0.49
C ARG A 80 -22.45 5.79 0.48
N GLN A 81 -23.16 5.75 -0.65
CA GLN A 81 -24.54 6.22 -0.75
C GLN A 81 -25.49 5.44 0.16
N LYS A 82 -25.31 4.11 0.23
CA LYS A 82 -26.08 3.24 1.12
C LYS A 82 -25.81 3.54 2.60
N ALA A 83 -24.54 3.77 2.96
CA ALA A 83 -24.14 4.15 4.31
C ALA A 83 -24.70 5.53 4.68
N PHE A 84 -24.67 6.50 3.77
CA PHE A 84 -25.24 7.83 3.94
C PHE A 84 -26.74 7.77 4.22
N ALA A 85 -27.51 7.02 3.42
CA ALA A 85 -28.94 6.86 3.64
C ALA A 85 -29.27 6.28 5.03
N LYS A 86 -28.45 5.33 5.51
CA LYS A 86 -28.57 4.77 6.86
C LYS A 86 -28.25 5.80 7.94
N GLU A 87 -27.23 6.62 7.74
CA GLU A 87 -26.84 7.67 8.69
C GLU A 87 -27.85 8.81 8.74
N HIS A 88 -28.40 9.22 7.60
CA HIS A 88 -29.48 10.19 7.53
C HIS A 88 -30.72 9.71 8.31
N LYS A 89 -31.11 8.44 8.15
CA LYS A 89 -32.22 7.86 8.93
C LYS A 89 -31.96 7.85 10.44
N ARG A 90 -30.70 7.64 10.85
CA ARG A 90 -30.29 7.74 12.27
C ARG A 90 -30.40 9.18 12.76
N TYR A 91 -29.97 10.14 11.96
CA TYR A 91 -30.12 11.57 12.24
C TYR A 91 -31.58 11.96 12.43
N GLU A 92 -32.49 11.55 11.54
CA GLU A 92 -33.93 11.83 11.67
C GLU A 92 -34.49 11.31 13.01
N SER A 93 -34.09 10.09 13.39
CA SER A 93 -34.47 9.49 14.67
C SER A 93 -33.89 10.25 15.86
N ALA A 94 -32.61 10.61 15.80
CA ALA A 94 -31.95 11.40 16.83
C ALA A 94 -32.55 12.81 16.97
N LEU A 95 -32.95 13.43 15.85
CA LEU A 95 -33.62 14.73 15.83
C LEU A 95 -35.01 14.65 16.49
N ALA A 96 -35.76 13.58 16.25
CA ALA A 96 -37.04 13.35 16.92
C ALA A 96 -36.87 13.18 18.43
N THR A 97 -35.87 12.39 18.87
CA THR A 97 -35.51 12.26 20.29
C THR A 97 -35.08 13.58 20.90
N TRP A 98 -34.17 14.32 20.24
CA TRP A 98 -33.71 15.62 20.72
C TRP A 98 -34.86 16.62 20.88
N LYS A 99 -35.83 16.66 19.95
CA LYS A 99 -37.02 17.51 20.08
C LYS A 99 -37.83 17.18 21.32
N ALA A 100 -37.99 15.89 21.66
CA ALA A 100 -38.66 15.46 22.88
C ALA A 100 -37.86 15.84 24.14
N ASP A 101 -36.53 15.67 24.12
CA ASP A 101 -35.65 16.00 25.23
C ASP A 101 -35.60 17.50 25.51
N VAL A 102 -35.64 18.35 24.48
CA VAL A 102 -35.74 19.81 24.61
C VAL A 102 -37.04 20.20 25.32
N GLU A 103 -38.16 19.55 24.99
CA GLU A 103 -39.44 19.82 25.66
C GLU A 103 -39.41 19.39 27.13
N ILE A 104 -38.82 18.22 27.44
CA ILE A 104 -38.62 17.77 28.82
C ILE A 104 -37.71 18.73 29.58
N ALA A 105 -36.60 19.17 28.99
CA ALA A 105 -35.67 20.13 29.59
C ALA A 105 -36.38 21.46 29.90
N ARG A 106 -37.25 21.92 28.99
CA ARG A 106 -38.09 23.12 29.18
C ARG A 106 -39.02 22.97 30.39
N GLN A 107 -39.69 21.82 30.52
CA GLN A 107 -40.61 21.55 31.64
C GLN A 107 -39.89 21.41 32.99
N THR A 108 -38.70 20.80 32.98
CA THR A 108 -37.88 20.52 34.18
C THR A 108 -36.90 21.64 34.53
N LYS A 109 -36.86 22.72 33.73
CA LYS A 109 -35.90 23.84 33.84
C LYS A 109 -34.44 23.38 33.77
N ALA A 110 -34.16 22.29 33.06
CA ALA A 110 -32.81 21.81 32.78
C ALA A 110 -32.22 22.50 31.53
N THR A 111 -30.90 22.39 31.35
CA THR A 111 -30.24 22.84 30.11
C THR A 111 -30.56 21.86 28.98
N PRO A 112 -31.03 22.33 27.80
CA PRO A 112 -31.33 21.45 26.69
C PRO A 112 -30.05 20.78 26.13
N PRO A 113 -30.14 19.54 25.62
CA PRO A 113 -29.02 18.90 24.96
C PRO A 113 -28.65 19.61 23.64
N ALA A 114 -27.40 19.43 23.18
CA ALA A 114 -26.96 19.94 21.90
C ALA A 114 -27.75 19.30 20.75
N GLN A 115 -28.12 20.10 19.75
CA GLN A 115 -28.82 19.60 18.57
C GLN A 115 -27.92 18.64 17.79
N PRO A 116 -28.44 17.49 17.34
CA PRO A 116 -27.69 16.62 16.45
C PRO A 116 -27.34 17.38 15.16
N VAL A 117 -26.13 17.15 14.64
CA VAL A 117 -25.67 17.73 13.37
C VAL A 117 -26.18 16.88 12.22
N GLU A 118 -26.75 17.54 11.20
CA GLU A 118 -27.20 16.86 9.99
C GLU A 118 -26.01 16.32 9.20
N PRO A 119 -25.98 15.02 8.86
CA PRO A 119 -24.94 14.47 8.01
C PRO A 119 -25.15 14.95 6.57
N THR A 120 -24.08 15.44 5.95
CA THR A 120 -24.00 15.68 4.49
C THR A 120 -23.09 14.66 3.86
N LEU A 121 -23.14 14.48 2.53
CA LEU A 121 -22.24 13.56 1.84
C LEU A 121 -20.76 13.93 2.04
N GLU A 122 -20.48 15.19 2.35
CA GLU A 122 -19.15 15.75 2.58
C GLU A 122 -18.70 15.62 4.05
N THR A 123 -19.64 15.58 5.01
CA THR A 123 -19.34 15.61 6.45
C THR A 123 -19.50 14.28 7.15
N PHE A 124 -20.26 13.33 6.57
CA PHE A 124 -20.43 12.03 7.19
C PHE A 124 -19.18 11.16 7.03
N GLU A 125 -18.89 10.35 8.04
CA GLU A 125 -17.72 9.50 8.04
C GLU A 125 -17.99 8.19 7.27
N HIS A 126 -17.17 7.94 6.25
CA HIS A 126 -17.11 6.67 5.53
C HIS A 126 -15.66 6.20 5.42
N ALA A 127 -15.44 4.90 5.22
CA ALA A 127 -14.10 4.37 5.04
C ALA A 127 -13.44 5.03 3.79
N PRO A 128 -12.16 5.46 3.86
CA PRO A 128 -11.47 5.97 2.68
C PRO A 128 -11.41 4.89 1.59
N ILE A 129 -11.59 5.28 0.34
CA ILE A 129 -11.53 4.36 -0.80
C ILE A 129 -10.16 3.68 -0.92
N GLU A 130 -9.10 4.36 -0.51
CA GLU A 130 -7.72 3.87 -0.55
C GLU A 130 -7.46 2.72 0.43
N LEU A 131 -8.36 2.53 1.40
CA LEU A 131 -8.32 1.39 2.33
C LEU A 131 -9.19 0.21 1.86
N HIS A 132 -9.76 0.26 0.65
CA HIS A 132 -10.59 -0.82 0.14
C HIS A 132 -9.81 -2.11 -0.11
N ASP A 133 -8.65 -1.99 -0.78
CA ASP A 133 -7.82 -3.10 -1.26
C ASP A 133 -6.43 -3.08 -0.60
N VAL A 134 -6.40 -3.12 0.73
CA VAL A 134 -5.15 -3.15 1.52
C VAL A 134 -4.52 -4.54 1.47
N ALA A 135 -3.22 -4.60 1.20
CA ALA A 135 -2.42 -5.80 1.38
C ALA A 135 -1.40 -5.59 2.50
N THR A 136 -1.32 -6.53 3.44
CA THR A 136 -0.33 -6.51 4.51
C THR A 136 0.50 -7.78 4.46
N PHE A 137 1.74 -7.71 4.92
CA PHE A 137 2.59 -8.89 5.07
C PHE A 137 3.28 -8.86 6.43
N GLY A 138 3.59 -10.05 6.94
CA GLY A 138 4.45 -10.23 8.10
C GLY A 138 3.90 -9.68 9.43
N PRO A 139 4.65 -9.86 10.55
CA PRO A 139 5.84 -10.71 10.64
C PRO A 139 5.50 -12.22 10.67
N MET A 140 4.21 -12.54 10.79
CA MET A 140 3.63 -13.89 10.68
C MET A 140 3.47 -14.31 9.21
N PHE A 141 3.08 -15.55 8.96
CA PHE A 141 2.81 -16.07 7.60
C PHE A 141 3.99 -15.91 6.63
N ILE A 142 5.18 -16.23 7.12
CA ILE A 142 6.39 -16.27 6.29
C ILE A 142 6.21 -17.38 5.26
N TYR A 143 6.28 -17.02 3.97
CA TYR A 143 6.21 -17.96 2.86
C TYR A 143 7.37 -18.95 2.92
N SER A 144 8.62 -18.45 2.86
CA SER A 144 9.82 -19.28 2.90
C SER A 144 10.87 -18.75 3.87
N LYS A 145 11.65 -19.68 4.45
CA LYS A 145 12.73 -19.40 5.41
C LYS A 145 14.02 -20.04 4.92
N GLY A 146 15.05 -19.23 4.75
CA GLY A 146 16.40 -19.69 4.42
C GLY A 146 17.42 -18.67 4.88
N ALA A 147 18.29 -18.23 3.95
CA ALA A 147 19.17 -17.08 4.19
C ALA A 147 18.39 -15.77 4.39
N THR A 148 17.15 -15.70 3.87
CA THR A 148 16.22 -14.59 4.03
C THR A 148 14.86 -15.10 4.52
N PHE A 149 14.06 -14.17 5.05
CA PHE A 149 12.64 -14.35 5.30
C PHE A 149 11.88 -13.82 4.09
N THR A 150 11.12 -14.67 3.42
CA THR A 150 10.33 -14.31 2.23
C THR A 150 8.85 -14.34 2.56
N TYR A 151 8.11 -13.33 2.11
CA TYR A 151 6.67 -13.21 2.20
C TYR A 151 6.09 -13.17 0.79
N LEU A 152 4.94 -13.83 0.59
CA LEU A 152 4.22 -13.86 -0.68
C LEU A 152 2.76 -13.56 -0.41
N GLU A 153 2.29 -12.42 -0.90
CA GLU A 153 0.91 -11.99 -0.77
C GLU A 153 0.19 -12.15 -2.11
N LYS A 154 -0.93 -12.88 -2.11
CA LYS A 154 -1.91 -12.88 -3.20
C LYS A 154 -2.75 -11.62 -3.10
N VAL A 155 -2.86 -10.89 -4.19
CA VAL A 155 -3.54 -9.60 -4.23
C VAL A 155 -4.35 -9.42 -5.52
N ARG A 156 -5.20 -8.39 -5.57
CA ARG A 156 -5.86 -7.97 -6.81
C ARG A 156 -4.81 -7.33 -7.74
N PRO A 157 -4.78 -7.60 -9.05
CA PRO A 157 -3.86 -6.91 -9.96
C PRO A 157 -4.06 -5.39 -9.99
N GLY A 158 -2.99 -4.64 -10.21
CA GLY A 158 -2.97 -3.19 -10.48
C GLY A 158 -1.83 -2.46 -9.77
N THR A 159 -1.96 -1.15 -9.60
CA THR A 159 -0.88 -0.34 -9.00
C THR A 159 -0.95 -0.36 -7.48
N TYR A 160 0.17 -0.67 -6.84
CA TYR A 160 0.32 -0.66 -5.38
C TYR A 160 1.30 0.41 -4.95
N VAL A 161 0.99 1.04 -3.81
CA VAL A 161 1.85 2.00 -3.14
C VAL A 161 2.40 1.41 -1.85
N TRP A 162 3.70 1.56 -1.61
CA TRP A 162 4.30 1.22 -0.32
C TRP A 162 3.88 2.22 0.74
N TYR A 163 2.93 1.84 1.60
CA TYR A 163 2.43 2.73 2.65
C TYR A 163 3.39 2.83 3.84
N GLY A 164 4.16 1.77 4.11
CA GLY A 164 5.21 1.78 5.12
C GLY A 164 5.22 0.55 6.00
N ASN A 165 6.11 0.57 7.00
CA ASN A 165 6.21 -0.46 8.03
C ASN A 165 5.06 -0.28 9.02
N VAL A 166 3.88 -0.69 8.59
CA VAL A 166 2.63 -0.60 9.34
C VAL A 166 2.14 -2.01 9.63
N MET A 167 1.83 -2.26 10.90
CA MET A 167 1.27 -3.52 11.38
C MET A 167 -0.15 -3.27 11.88
N GLY A 168 -1.06 -4.21 11.60
CA GLY A 168 -2.47 -4.12 11.92
C GLY A 168 -3.32 -3.79 10.69
N GLY A 169 -4.52 -3.26 10.91
CA GLY A 169 -5.53 -3.03 9.87
C GLY A 169 -6.75 -3.92 10.07
N ASN A 170 -7.84 -3.66 9.34
CA ASN A 170 -9.06 -4.48 9.33
C ASN A 170 -9.59 -4.86 10.73
N GLY A 171 -9.64 -3.89 11.65
CA GLY A 171 -10.14 -4.07 13.02
C GLY A 171 -9.08 -4.39 14.08
N ILE A 172 -7.80 -4.53 13.70
CA ILE A 172 -6.67 -4.68 14.62
C ILE A 172 -6.03 -3.31 14.87
N PRO A 173 -5.66 -2.96 16.12
CA PRO A 173 -4.93 -1.73 16.42
C PRO A 173 -3.72 -1.54 15.51
N VAL A 174 -3.64 -0.36 14.89
CA VAL A 174 -2.61 -0.04 13.92
C VAL A 174 -1.44 0.65 14.59
N SER A 175 -0.22 0.22 14.26
CA SER A 175 1.01 0.82 14.75
C SER A 175 2.07 0.83 13.64
N GLY A 176 3.09 1.67 13.79
CA GLY A 176 4.20 1.77 12.86
C GLY A 176 4.34 3.16 12.27
N THR A 177 4.91 3.22 11.08
CA THR A 177 5.25 4.46 10.40
C THR A 177 4.75 4.42 8.97
N CYS A 178 3.96 5.42 8.58
CA CYS A 178 3.57 5.61 7.20
C CYS A 178 4.58 6.48 6.45
N MET A 179 4.88 6.11 5.21
CA MET A 179 5.65 6.90 4.25
C MET A 179 4.74 7.89 3.51
N CYS A 180 3.87 8.56 4.28
CA CYS A 180 2.81 9.42 3.78
C CYS A 180 3.34 10.64 3.01
N MET A 181 4.55 11.11 3.32
CA MET A 181 5.12 12.34 2.73
C MET A 181 5.91 12.10 1.44
N GLY A 182 5.95 10.85 0.95
CA GLY A 182 6.59 10.46 -0.29
C GLY A 182 7.05 9.02 -0.23
N THR A 183 6.78 8.25 -1.27
CA THR A 183 7.06 6.81 -1.32
C THR A 183 7.09 6.33 -2.77
N VAL A 184 7.22 5.02 -2.97
CA VAL A 184 7.21 4.39 -4.29
C VAL A 184 5.92 3.63 -4.55
N ARG A 185 5.57 3.53 -5.83
CA ARG A 185 4.52 2.68 -6.36
C ARG A 185 5.05 1.74 -7.43
N PHE A 186 4.36 0.64 -7.65
CA PHE A 186 4.73 -0.39 -8.63
C PHE A 186 3.49 -1.10 -9.16
N GLU A 187 3.61 -1.76 -10.31
CA GLU A 187 2.52 -2.51 -10.93
C GLU A 187 2.57 -3.98 -10.53
N VAL A 188 1.41 -4.56 -10.22
CA VAL A 188 1.22 -6.00 -10.03
C VAL A 188 0.31 -6.53 -11.13
N LYS A 189 0.81 -7.49 -11.91
CA LYS A 189 0.11 -8.07 -13.06
C LYS A 189 -0.59 -9.38 -12.70
N PRO A 190 -1.72 -9.72 -13.37
CA PRO A 190 -2.37 -11.01 -13.17
C PRO A 190 -1.44 -12.16 -13.56
N GLY A 191 -1.42 -13.21 -12.74
CA GLY A 191 -0.65 -14.43 -12.96
C GLY A 191 0.86 -14.29 -12.77
N VAL A 192 1.33 -13.14 -12.28
CA VAL A 192 2.77 -12.83 -12.18
C VAL A 192 3.14 -12.50 -10.75
N VAL A 193 4.29 -13.03 -10.30
CA VAL A 193 4.94 -12.59 -9.07
C VAL A 193 5.75 -11.34 -9.34
N THR A 194 5.34 -10.25 -8.71
CA THR A 194 6.09 -9.00 -8.67
C THR A 194 7.11 -9.11 -7.53
N ASP A 195 8.36 -9.31 -7.90
CA ASP A 195 9.47 -9.54 -6.98
C ASP A 195 10.09 -8.20 -6.57
N LEU A 196 9.78 -7.77 -5.35
CA LEU A 196 10.40 -6.59 -4.74
C LEU A 196 11.72 -6.96 -4.07
N GLY A 197 11.99 -8.24 -3.84
CA GLY A 197 13.18 -8.69 -3.13
C GLY A 197 13.35 -7.95 -1.80
N ASN A 198 14.56 -7.47 -1.54
CA ASN A 198 14.88 -6.59 -0.41
C ASN A 198 14.89 -5.09 -0.79
N ALA A 199 14.34 -4.71 -1.94
CA ALA A 199 14.49 -3.37 -2.51
C ALA A 199 13.99 -2.24 -1.60
N LEU A 200 12.87 -2.45 -0.90
CA LEU A 200 12.31 -1.48 0.05
C LEU A 200 13.25 -1.17 1.23
N GLN A 201 14.23 -2.05 1.50
CA GLN A 201 15.24 -1.84 2.51
C GLN A 201 16.53 -1.24 1.92
N VAL A 202 17.00 -1.70 0.76
CA VAL A 202 18.36 -1.39 0.29
C VAL A 202 18.45 -0.27 -0.74
N LEU A 203 17.36 0.00 -1.48
CA LEU A 203 17.36 1.08 -2.47
C LEU A 203 17.25 2.49 -1.87
N PRO A 204 16.46 2.72 -0.79
CA PRO A 204 16.41 4.04 -0.19
C PRO A 204 17.75 4.43 0.45
N GLN A 205 18.18 5.66 0.19
CA GLN A 205 19.39 6.22 0.81
C GLN A 205 19.11 6.65 2.26
N TRP A 206 18.98 5.69 3.17
CA TRP A 206 18.62 5.94 4.57
C TRP A 206 19.57 6.89 5.32
N SER A 207 20.84 6.99 4.90
CA SER A 207 21.80 7.92 5.47
C SER A 207 21.59 9.38 5.03
N ALA A 208 20.86 9.62 3.93
CA ALA A 208 20.56 10.94 3.40
C ALA A 208 19.25 11.53 3.96
N GLU A 209 18.41 10.72 4.60
CA GLU A 209 17.13 11.14 5.13
C GLU A 209 17.25 11.65 6.57
N MET A 210 16.59 12.79 6.85
CA MET A 210 16.62 13.47 8.14
C MET A 210 15.20 13.75 8.63
N ASP A 211 14.32 12.75 8.59
CA ASP A 211 12.97 12.86 9.14
C ASP A 211 12.94 12.71 10.67
N VAL A 212 11.95 13.34 11.30
CA VAL A 212 11.77 13.31 12.76
C VAL A 212 11.54 11.90 13.31
N ALA A 213 10.97 11.00 12.51
CA ALA A 213 10.69 9.62 12.93
C ALA A 213 11.99 8.80 13.09
N ARG A 214 13.09 9.24 12.46
CA ARG A 214 14.36 8.51 12.43
C ARG A 214 15.54 9.22 13.07
N LEU A 215 15.40 10.47 13.52
CA LEU A 215 16.50 11.19 14.20
C LEU A 215 17.06 10.40 15.39
N ASP A 216 16.20 9.86 16.25
CA ASP A 216 16.62 9.06 17.40
C ASP A 216 17.33 7.76 16.99
N LEU A 217 16.79 7.09 15.97
CA LEU A 217 17.36 5.86 15.43
C LEU A 217 18.72 6.09 14.78
N LYS A 218 18.89 7.23 14.11
CA LYS A 218 20.16 7.67 13.54
C LYS A 218 21.17 8.00 14.64
N ALA A 219 20.79 8.79 15.65
CA ALA A 219 21.67 9.11 16.77
C ALA A 219 22.13 7.84 17.51
N ALA A 220 21.23 6.88 17.72
CA ALA A 220 21.56 5.58 18.28
C ALA A 220 22.52 4.78 17.38
N ASN A 221 22.33 4.82 16.06
CA ASN A 221 23.23 4.19 15.10
C ASN A 221 24.63 4.83 15.11
N ASP A 222 24.70 6.17 15.07
CA ASP A 222 25.96 6.91 15.08
C ASP A 222 26.77 6.59 16.35
N LYS A 223 26.11 6.56 17.51
CA LYS A 223 26.74 6.13 18.78
C LYS A 223 27.25 4.69 18.69
N ARG A 224 26.44 3.77 18.15
CA ARG A 224 26.79 2.36 18.00
C ARG A 224 28.04 2.17 17.13
N VAL A 225 28.10 2.88 16.00
CA VAL A 225 29.26 2.86 15.08
C VAL A 225 30.49 3.48 15.74
N ALA A 226 30.34 4.59 16.48
CA ALA A 226 31.44 5.21 17.23
C ALA A 226 32.02 4.28 18.32
N GLU A 227 31.20 3.36 18.85
CA GLU A 227 31.63 2.29 19.77
C GLU A 227 32.26 1.07 19.05
N GLY A 228 32.49 1.14 17.73
CA GLY A 228 33.09 0.07 16.94
C GLY A 228 32.16 -1.12 16.66
N LYS A 229 30.84 -0.95 16.81
CA LYS A 229 29.84 -1.99 16.51
C LYS A 229 29.27 -1.82 15.11
N GLU A 230 28.86 -2.92 14.49
CA GLU A 230 28.15 -2.92 13.20
C GLU A 230 26.93 -1.98 13.21
N PRO A 231 26.66 -1.23 12.13
CA PRO A 231 25.47 -0.40 12.03
C PRO A 231 24.20 -1.26 12.17
N TYR A 232 23.07 -0.63 12.52
CA TYR A 232 21.81 -1.36 12.46
C TYR A 232 21.51 -1.80 11.01
N PRO A 233 20.83 -2.95 10.80
CA PRO A 233 20.58 -3.50 9.46
C PRO A 233 19.92 -2.54 8.45
N GLN A 234 19.14 -1.57 8.94
CA GLN A 234 18.50 -0.54 8.11
C GLN A 234 19.45 0.57 7.64
N PHE A 235 20.62 0.75 8.27
CA PHE A 235 21.68 1.67 7.83
C PHE A 235 22.83 0.97 7.12
N ALA A 236 22.87 -0.37 7.20
CA ALA A 236 23.83 -1.14 6.43
C ALA A 236 23.49 -1.04 4.94
N ALA A 237 24.44 -0.56 4.14
CA ALA A 237 24.33 -0.66 2.69
C ALA A 237 24.27 -2.15 2.32
N GLY A 238 23.24 -2.53 1.55
CA GLY A 238 23.04 -3.90 1.10
C GLY A 238 23.02 -3.96 -0.41
N ASN A 239 23.37 -5.12 -0.96
CA ASN A 239 23.12 -5.39 -2.37
C ASN A 239 21.63 -5.69 -2.57
N LEU A 240 21.08 -5.22 -3.69
CA LEU A 240 19.76 -5.64 -4.15
C LEU A 240 19.76 -7.16 -4.34
N GLN A 241 18.85 -7.83 -3.64
CA GLN A 241 18.61 -9.26 -3.72
C GLN A 241 17.20 -9.46 -4.23
N THR A 242 17.10 -10.12 -5.37
CA THR A 242 15.86 -10.56 -6.01
C THR A 242 15.98 -12.04 -6.32
N GLY A 243 14.85 -12.68 -6.56
CA GLY A 243 14.76 -14.08 -6.92
C GLY A 243 13.65 -14.77 -6.15
N LEU A 244 13.04 -15.74 -6.81
CA LEU A 244 11.98 -16.54 -6.23
C LEU A 244 12.56 -17.72 -5.43
N PRO A 245 11.92 -18.12 -4.32
CA PRO A 245 12.18 -19.41 -3.69
C PRO A 245 12.00 -20.57 -4.67
N ALA A 246 12.66 -21.69 -4.41
CA ALA A 246 12.65 -22.86 -5.31
C ALA A 246 11.24 -23.41 -5.59
N SER A 247 10.32 -23.26 -4.63
CA SER A 247 8.90 -23.61 -4.74
C SER A 247 8.12 -22.81 -5.79
N LEU A 248 8.64 -21.65 -6.22
CA LEU A 248 8.04 -20.77 -7.23
C LEU A 248 8.89 -20.64 -8.50
N LYS A 249 10.00 -21.39 -8.62
CA LYS A 249 10.98 -21.19 -9.71
C LYS A 249 10.38 -21.26 -11.13
N ASP A 250 9.30 -22.02 -11.28
CA ASP A 250 8.63 -22.25 -12.57
C ASP A 250 7.44 -21.28 -12.78
N TRP A 251 7.16 -20.40 -11.81
CA TRP A 251 6.08 -19.43 -11.91
C TRP A 251 6.56 -18.13 -12.57
N PRO A 252 5.75 -17.49 -13.43
CA PRO A 252 6.10 -16.21 -14.04
C PRO A 252 6.41 -15.14 -12.97
N SER A 253 7.56 -14.49 -13.10
CA SER A 253 7.95 -13.39 -12.22
C SER A 253 8.60 -12.25 -12.98
N VAL A 254 8.46 -11.05 -12.43
CA VAL A 254 9.12 -9.83 -12.89
C VAL A 254 9.66 -9.09 -11.67
N GLN A 255 10.83 -8.48 -11.80
CA GLN A 255 11.32 -7.55 -10.79
C GLN A 255 10.41 -6.33 -10.75
N ALA A 256 10.17 -5.80 -9.56
CA ALA A 256 9.35 -4.61 -9.38
C ALA A 256 9.99 -3.39 -10.06
N GLU A 257 9.22 -2.71 -10.90
CA GLU A 257 9.59 -1.40 -11.42
C GLU A 257 8.98 -0.32 -10.53
N PHE A 258 9.82 0.38 -9.76
CA PHE A 258 9.37 1.46 -8.91
C PHE A 258 9.27 2.79 -9.67
N HIS A 259 8.21 3.51 -9.34
CA HIS A 259 7.95 4.90 -9.71
C HIS A 259 7.72 5.73 -8.45
N ALA A 260 8.01 7.03 -8.51
CA ALA A 260 7.59 7.94 -7.45
C ALA A 260 6.06 7.91 -7.30
N SER A 261 5.60 7.89 -6.06
CA SER A 261 4.20 8.00 -5.69
C SER A 261 3.91 9.40 -5.14
N PRO A 262 2.72 9.96 -5.40
CA PRO A 262 2.27 11.16 -4.69
C PRO A 262 2.22 10.91 -3.18
N LYS A 263 2.13 12.01 -2.42
CA LYS A 263 1.83 11.94 -0.98
C LYS A 263 0.48 11.26 -0.74
N ILE A 264 0.34 10.65 0.43
CA ILE A 264 -0.87 9.91 0.82
C ILE A 264 -1.32 10.39 2.21
N ASN A 265 -2.63 10.36 2.45
CA ASN A 265 -3.18 10.67 3.76
C ASN A 265 -2.72 9.66 4.82
N ASN A 266 -2.56 10.14 6.05
CA ASN A 266 -2.34 9.28 7.20
C ASN A 266 -3.67 8.66 7.66
N TYR A 267 -4.12 7.62 6.96
CA TYR A 267 -5.43 7.01 7.20
C TYR A 267 -5.57 6.36 8.59
N TYR A 268 -4.45 6.03 9.23
CA TYR A 268 -4.42 5.35 10.53
C TYR A 268 -3.96 6.24 11.69
N ALA A 269 -3.71 7.53 11.45
CA ALA A 269 -3.21 8.47 12.46
C ALA A 269 -1.96 7.98 13.22
N ILE A 270 -1.02 7.37 12.49
CA ILE A 270 0.26 6.85 13.02
C ILE A 270 1.42 7.81 12.73
N PHE A 271 2.66 7.44 13.08
CA PHE A 271 3.83 8.27 12.78
C PHE A 271 3.97 8.52 11.28
N ILE A 272 4.21 9.78 10.93
CA ILE A 272 4.37 10.26 9.55
C ILE A 272 5.87 10.34 9.22
N SER A 273 6.24 9.84 8.05
CA SER A 273 7.59 9.84 7.49
C SER A 273 7.49 9.88 5.96
N ARG A 274 8.63 9.82 5.29
CA ARG A 274 8.75 9.58 3.84
C ARG A 274 9.83 8.52 3.61
N LEU A 275 9.73 7.85 2.47
CA LEU A 275 10.82 7.03 1.99
C LEU A 275 12.00 7.93 1.61
N PRO A 276 13.24 7.63 2.03
CA PRO A 276 14.42 8.36 1.55
C PRO A 276 14.50 8.37 0.02
N PRO A 277 15.28 9.29 -0.57
CA PRO A 277 15.56 9.28 -2.00
C PRO A 277 15.99 7.89 -2.46
N VAL A 278 15.41 7.46 -3.58
CA VAL A 278 15.77 6.24 -4.30
C VAL A 278 16.32 6.69 -5.66
N PRO A 279 17.64 6.59 -5.89
CA PRO A 279 18.25 7.05 -7.14
C PRO A 279 17.58 6.45 -8.38
N GLY A 280 17.28 7.30 -9.35
CA GLY A 280 16.58 6.95 -10.58
C GLY A 280 15.09 6.68 -10.42
N VAL A 281 14.50 6.93 -9.25
CA VAL A 281 13.06 6.69 -8.99
C VAL A 281 12.41 7.89 -8.30
N LEU A 282 12.93 8.28 -7.15
CA LEU A 282 12.27 9.20 -6.23
C LEU A 282 13.31 10.10 -5.57
N SER A 283 13.09 11.41 -5.65
CA SER A 283 13.74 12.37 -4.78
C SER A 283 12.79 13.48 -4.39
N TYR A 284 13.34 14.54 -3.79
CA TYR A 284 12.56 15.60 -3.20
C TYR A 284 13.14 16.97 -3.51
N HIS A 285 12.28 17.88 -3.91
CA HIS A 285 12.55 19.31 -3.85
C HIS A 285 11.82 19.88 -2.62
N ARG A 286 12.56 20.03 -1.51
CA ARG A 286 11.98 20.29 -0.18
C ARG A 286 10.99 19.19 0.23
N ASP A 287 9.71 19.52 0.25
CA ASP A 287 8.61 18.60 0.56
C ASP A 287 7.85 18.16 -0.68
N VAL A 288 8.29 18.52 -1.88
CA VAL A 288 7.67 18.10 -3.14
C VAL A 288 8.34 16.84 -3.64
N VAL A 289 7.54 15.82 -3.93
CA VAL A 289 8.00 14.57 -4.52
C VAL A 289 8.43 14.81 -5.97
N VAL A 290 9.59 14.31 -6.37
CA VAL A 290 10.11 14.37 -7.74
C VAL A 290 10.28 12.95 -8.26
N ASP A 291 9.72 12.68 -9.43
CA ASP A 291 10.00 11.44 -10.18
C ASP A 291 11.30 11.63 -10.96
N GLU A 292 12.38 11.01 -10.52
CA GLU A 292 13.70 11.19 -11.14
C GLU A 292 13.79 10.66 -12.57
N ARG A 293 12.88 9.77 -12.99
CA ARG A 293 12.87 9.26 -14.37
C ARG A 293 12.39 10.31 -15.35
N THR A 294 11.47 11.16 -14.91
CA THR A 294 10.87 12.20 -15.74
C THR A 294 11.45 13.59 -15.45
N GLY A 295 12.03 13.78 -14.27
CA GLY A 295 12.46 15.07 -13.75
C GLY A 295 11.30 15.97 -13.31
N LEU A 296 10.07 15.44 -13.25
CA LEU A 296 8.87 16.21 -12.93
C LEU A 296 8.45 16.05 -11.48
N GLU A 297 7.87 17.12 -10.93
CA GLU A 297 7.18 17.09 -9.64
C GLU A 297 5.92 16.22 -9.75
N VAL A 298 5.70 15.38 -8.74
CA VAL A 298 4.52 14.51 -8.66
C VAL A 298 3.41 15.25 -7.92
N GLU A 299 2.33 15.55 -8.63
CA GLU A 299 1.15 16.19 -8.06
C GLU A 299 0.58 15.34 -6.92
N SER A 300 0.45 15.95 -5.75
CA SER A 300 -0.05 15.29 -4.55
C SER A 300 -1.48 15.73 -4.24
N PRO A 301 -2.33 14.84 -3.71
CA PRO A 301 -3.67 15.20 -3.29
C PRO A 301 -3.62 16.21 -2.13
N THR A 302 -4.74 16.88 -1.90
CA THR A 302 -4.91 17.65 -0.66
C THR A 302 -4.85 16.69 0.53
N LEU A 303 -3.88 16.90 1.41
CA LEU A 303 -3.72 16.05 2.58
C LEU A 303 -4.77 16.37 3.64
N VAL A 304 -5.51 15.35 4.05
CA VAL A 304 -6.58 15.44 5.04
C VAL A 304 -6.21 14.59 6.24
N SER A 305 -6.09 15.23 7.41
CA SER A 305 -5.93 14.51 8.68
C SER A 305 -7.30 14.20 9.26
N ARG A 306 -7.57 12.92 9.55
CA ARG A 306 -8.77 12.50 10.29
C ARG A 306 -8.69 12.83 11.78
N GLN A 307 -7.50 13.14 12.30
CA GLN A 307 -7.36 13.70 13.64
C GLN A 307 -7.39 15.21 13.57
N LYS A 308 -8.35 15.82 14.30
CA LYS A 308 -8.15 17.19 14.78
C LYS A 308 -6.89 17.16 15.65
N PRO A 309 -5.84 17.96 15.35
CA PRO A 309 -4.71 18.07 16.24
C PRO A 309 -5.26 18.47 17.61
N LYS A 310 -4.99 17.65 18.64
CA LYS A 310 -5.10 18.12 20.02
C LYS A 310 -3.92 19.06 20.21
N LEU A 311 -4.16 20.35 20.00
CA LEU A 311 -3.27 21.41 20.45
C LEU A 311 -3.28 21.45 21.98
#